data_AF-A0A7S2BRE2-F1
#
_entry.id   AF-A0A7S2BRE2-F1
#
_cell.length_a   1.000
_cell.length_b   1.000
_cell.length_c   1.000
_cell.angle_alpha   90.00
_cell.angle_beta   90.00
_cell.angle_gamma   90.00
#
_symmetry.space_group_name_H-M   'P 1'
#
loop_
_entity.id
_entity.type
_entity.pdbx_description
1 polymer ?
#
loop_
_entity_poly.entity_id
_entity_poly.type
_entity_poly.pdbx_seq_one_letter_code
_entity_poly.pdbx_strand_id
1 'polypeptide(L)'
;GQYGGGCYVDIMNNDSREYEIKCKVKHSAEPKGGTTLRVWDYDDDWEVSEPALEMGTWEELRVVMSGSKKYRSRVHIQVQEGYEGDVFIDCVEITVLGRNKLAQAANRLEEAAKHDIIDDVPSVDLDVIGAHNLPLLHNGKPCNPYVEVLLNDEVVGTSEQLKKTFDPVWNYHVKLSFLEKGPMSEVQIRVLQDDGELVGETHVEGHVLLRPPSNILWLGIERAEDEDKEEDA
;
A
#
# COMPACT_ATOMS: atom_id res chain seq x y z
N GLY A 1 -27.46 38.23 -0.57
CA GLY A 1 -27.38 39.69 -0.75
C GLY A 1 -27.33 39.98 -2.23
N GLN A 2 -28.00 41.02 -2.69
CA GLN A 2 -27.69 41.60 -4.01
C GLN A 2 -26.30 42.25 -3.91
N TYR A 3 -25.60 42.40 -5.03
CA TYR A 3 -24.18 42.79 -5.03
C TYR A 3 -23.98 44.00 -5.93
N GLY A 4 -23.30 45.03 -5.42
CA GLY A 4 -23.23 46.38 -6.00
C GLY A 4 -22.25 46.58 -7.17
N GLY A 5 -21.55 45.54 -7.60
CA GLY A 5 -20.50 45.61 -8.63
C GLY A 5 -19.18 45.00 -8.16
N GLY A 6 -18.26 44.78 -9.10
CA GLY A 6 -16.96 44.17 -8.84
C GLY A 6 -16.15 44.00 -10.13
N CYS A 7 -14.89 43.61 -9.98
CA CYS A 7 -14.05 43.21 -11.10
C CYS A 7 -13.67 41.74 -10.96
N TYR A 8 -13.64 41.02 -12.07
CA TYR A 8 -13.25 39.61 -12.08
C TYR A 8 -12.14 39.35 -13.09
N VAL A 9 -11.37 38.31 -12.80
CA VAL A 9 -10.35 37.74 -13.67
C VAL A 9 -10.58 36.23 -13.74
N ASP A 10 -10.63 35.70 -14.95
CA ASP A 10 -10.68 34.26 -15.17
C ASP A 10 -9.26 33.69 -15.20
N ILE A 11 -9.02 32.67 -14.39
CA ILE A 11 -7.77 31.92 -14.31
C ILE A 11 -7.99 30.54 -14.92
N MET A 12 -7.10 30.12 -15.81
CA MET A 12 -7.06 28.73 -16.27
C MET A 12 -6.17 27.89 -15.37
N ASN A 13 -6.79 27.18 -14.44
CA ASN A 13 -6.20 26.17 -13.59
C ASN A 13 -6.31 24.80 -14.27
N ASN A 14 -5.31 24.43 -15.09
CA ASN A 14 -5.32 23.15 -15.80
C ASN A 14 -4.86 21.95 -14.93
N ASP A 15 -4.80 22.10 -13.61
CA ASP A 15 -4.33 21.06 -12.71
C ASP A 15 -4.91 21.14 -11.30
N SER A 16 -4.66 20.07 -10.53
CA SER A 16 -5.09 19.92 -9.13
C SER A 16 -4.12 20.57 -8.13
N ARG A 17 -3.49 21.69 -8.49
CA ARG A 17 -2.61 22.43 -7.58
C ARG A 17 -3.39 23.37 -6.70
N GLU A 18 -2.82 23.70 -5.55
CA GLU A 18 -3.28 24.79 -4.72
C GLU A 18 -2.72 26.11 -5.24
N TYR A 19 -3.58 27.11 -5.29
CA TYR A 19 -3.26 28.46 -5.71
C TYR A 19 -3.55 29.41 -4.55
N GLU A 20 -2.59 30.25 -4.22
CA GLU A 20 -2.77 31.40 -3.36
C GLU A 20 -3.01 32.62 -4.23
N ILE A 21 -4.11 33.32 -3.99
CA ILE A 21 -4.46 34.54 -4.69
C ILE A 21 -4.45 35.66 -3.67
N LYS A 22 -3.65 36.69 -3.93
CA LYS A 22 -3.56 37.90 -3.12
C LYS A 22 -3.98 39.10 -3.94
N CYS A 23 -4.67 40.03 -3.32
CA CYS A 23 -5.01 41.31 -3.93
C CYS A 23 -4.92 42.42 -2.90
N LYS A 24 -4.34 43.56 -3.27
CA LYS A 24 -4.39 44.76 -2.43
C LYS A 24 -5.52 45.68 -2.86
N VAL A 25 -6.34 46.08 -1.90
CA VAL A 25 -7.47 46.99 -2.11
C VAL A 25 -7.35 48.22 -1.22
N LYS A 26 -7.88 49.34 -1.69
CA LYS A 26 -7.97 50.58 -0.92
C LYS A 26 -9.31 51.28 -1.19
N HIS A 27 -9.99 51.66 -0.13
CA HIS A 27 -11.29 52.33 -0.19
C HIS A 27 -11.13 53.86 -0.16
N SER A 28 -11.86 54.59 -1.01
CA SER A 28 -11.94 56.07 -0.97
C SER A 28 -12.94 56.61 0.06
N ALA A 29 -13.92 55.79 0.44
CA ALA A 29 -14.92 56.05 1.47
C ALA A 29 -15.01 54.88 2.48
N GLU A 30 -15.71 55.09 3.60
CA GLU A 30 -15.90 54.07 4.65
C GLU A 30 -16.62 52.83 4.09
N PRO A 31 -15.98 51.64 4.10
CA PRO A 31 -16.54 50.46 3.46
C PRO A 31 -17.57 49.77 4.36
N LYS A 32 -18.85 50.05 4.12
CA LYS A 32 -19.95 49.36 4.79
C LYS A 32 -19.99 47.88 4.38
N GLY A 33 -19.44 47.01 5.22
CA GLY A 33 -19.38 45.56 4.98
C GLY A 33 -18.12 45.09 4.22
N GLY A 34 -17.26 46.02 3.79
CA GLY A 34 -15.95 45.71 3.24
C GLY A 34 -15.91 45.27 1.78
N THR A 35 -14.68 45.03 1.31
CA THR A 35 -14.39 44.37 0.02
C THR A 35 -13.81 42.99 0.30
N THR A 36 -14.29 41.97 -0.40
CA THR A 36 -13.82 40.58 -0.26
C THR A 36 -13.24 40.07 -1.57
N LEU A 37 -12.25 39.19 -1.49
CA LEU A 37 -11.76 38.41 -2.61
C LEU A 37 -12.53 37.09 -2.61
N ARG A 38 -13.21 36.78 -3.70
CA ARG A 38 -13.95 35.54 -3.90
C ARG A 38 -13.31 34.75 -5.02
N VAL A 39 -13.29 33.44 -4.86
CA VAL A 39 -12.80 32.53 -5.89
C VAL A 39 -13.83 31.45 -6.09
N TRP A 40 -14.28 31.29 -7.33
CA TRP A 40 -15.23 30.28 -7.75
C TRP A 40 -14.53 29.24 -8.60
N ASP A 41 -14.72 27.95 -8.29
CA ASP A 41 -14.65 26.93 -9.32
C ASP A 41 -16.03 26.72 -9.96
N TYR A 42 -16.07 26.15 -11.18
CA TYR A 42 -17.34 25.89 -11.87
C TYR A 42 -18.07 24.65 -11.31
N ASP A 43 -17.56 24.04 -10.23
CA ASP A 43 -18.23 23.00 -9.48
C ASP A 43 -19.07 23.59 -8.32
N ASP A 44 -19.27 24.93 -8.32
CA ASP A 44 -20.00 25.73 -7.32
C ASP A 44 -19.32 25.79 -5.93
N ASP A 45 -18.09 25.31 -5.80
CA ASP A 45 -17.28 25.50 -4.60
C ASP A 45 -16.63 26.89 -4.65
N TRP A 46 -16.67 27.58 -3.51
CA TRP A 46 -16.15 28.94 -3.41
C TRP A 46 -15.44 29.23 -2.12
N GLU A 47 -14.37 30.00 -2.25
CA GLU A 47 -13.52 30.45 -1.17
C GLU A 47 -13.55 31.97 -1.09
N VAL A 48 -13.56 32.52 0.12
CA VAL A 48 -13.66 33.96 0.36
C VAL A 48 -12.64 34.42 1.38
N SER A 49 -11.99 35.55 1.10
CA SER A 49 -11.08 36.18 2.04
C SER A 49 -11.84 36.83 3.18
N GLU A 50 -11.11 37.16 4.25
CA GLU A 50 -11.58 38.18 5.18
C GLU A 50 -11.83 39.51 4.45
N PRO A 51 -12.82 40.31 4.86
CA PRO A 51 -13.11 41.59 4.23
C PRO A 51 -12.08 42.64 4.61
N ALA A 52 -11.70 43.47 3.64
CA ALA A 52 -10.99 44.73 3.87
C ALA A 52 -11.98 45.79 4.36
N LEU A 53 -11.71 46.42 5.50
CA LEU A 53 -12.65 47.29 6.22
C LEU A 53 -12.10 48.70 6.48
N GLU A 54 -10.84 48.96 6.15
CA GLU A 54 -10.19 50.22 6.41
C GLU A 54 -10.32 51.20 5.23
N MET A 55 -10.56 52.46 5.57
CA MET A 55 -10.61 53.56 4.62
C MET A 55 -9.22 54.19 4.48
N GLY A 56 -8.80 54.48 3.24
CA GLY A 56 -7.57 55.23 2.98
C GLY A 56 -6.26 54.45 3.11
N THR A 57 -6.29 53.22 3.64
CA THR A 57 -5.15 52.30 3.74
C THR A 57 -5.26 51.18 2.70
N TRP A 58 -4.11 50.57 2.39
CA TRP A 58 -4.07 49.39 1.53
C TRP A 58 -4.18 48.14 2.41
N GLU A 59 -5.20 47.33 2.16
CA GLU A 59 -5.41 46.05 2.82
C GLU A 59 -5.17 44.90 1.84
N GLU A 60 -4.54 43.83 2.32
CA GLU A 60 -4.28 42.63 1.53
C GLU A 60 -5.38 41.59 1.77
N LEU A 61 -6.09 41.25 0.71
CA LEU A 61 -7.03 40.14 0.66
C LEU A 61 -6.29 38.89 0.21
N ARG A 62 -6.56 37.76 0.86
CA ARG A 62 -5.92 36.47 0.58
C ARG A 62 -6.94 35.34 0.53
N VAL A 63 -6.86 34.52 -0.51
CA VAL A 63 -7.63 33.27 -0.65
C VAL A 63 -6.71 32.15 -1.11
N VAL A 64 -6.92 30.95 -0.58
CA VAL A 64 -6.31 29.73 -1.10
C VAL A 64 -7.40 28.87 -1.72
N MET A 65 -7.19 28.42 -2.96
CA MET A 65 -8.12 27.54 -3.66
C MET A 65 -7.41 26.27 -4.14
N SER A 66 -8.15 25.18 -4.28
CA SER A 66 -7.69 23.99 -5.02
C SER A 66 -8.14 24.07 -6.47
N GLY A 67 -7.23 23.86 -7.42
CA GLY A 67 -7.58 23.82 -8.83
C GLY A 67 -8.33 22.55 -9.23
N SER A 68 -9.22 22.67 -10.22
CA SER A 68 -9.93 21.52 -10.81
C SER A 68 -9.41 21.27 -12.22
N LYS A 69 -9.10 20.00 -12.56
CA LYS A 69 -8.54 19.63 -13.88
C LYS A 69 -9.46 19.93 -15.06
N LYS A 70 -10.75 20.15 -14.82
CA LYS A 70 -11.78 20.23 -15.85
C LYS A 70 -12.28 21.64 -16.14
N TYR A 71 -12.07 22.57 -15.22
CA TYR A 71 -12.74 23.86 -15.26
C TYR A 71 -11.76 25.02 -15.07
N ARG A 72 -12.18 26.20 -15.55
CA ARG A 72 -11.52 27.46 -15.20
C ARG A 72 -11.92 27.83 -13.77
N SER A 73 -11.19 28.73 -13.15
CA SER A 73 -11.64 29.37 -11.91
C SER A 73 -11.75 30.86 -12.11
N ARG A 74 -12.76 31.46 -11.49
CA ARG A 74 -13.00 32.90 -11.58
C ARG A 74 -12.66 33.52 -10.24
N VAL A 75 -11.74 34.48 -10.28
CA VAL A 75 -11.41 35.33 -9.15
C VAL A 75 -12.23 36.61 -9.28
N HIS A 76 -12.98 36.94 -8.26
CA HIS A 76 -13.85 38.10 -8.22
C HIS A 76 -13.54 38.94 -6.98
N ILE A 77 -13.13 40.18 -7.20
CA ILE A 77 -13.01 41.16 -6.12
C ILE A 77 -14.37 41.82 -5.99
N GLN A 78 -14.99 41.60 -4.84
CA GLN A 78 -16.38 41.90 -4.62
C GLN A 78 -16.57 42.94 -3.53
N VAL A 79 -17.21 44.05 -3.91
CA VAL A 79 -17.60 45.12 -3.00
C VAL A 79 -19.00 44.83 -2.47
N GLN A 80 -19.23 45.02 -1.17
CA GLN A 80 -20.55 44.84 -0.59
C GLN A 80 -21.57 45.90 -1.08
N GLU A 81 -22.83 45.52 -1.04
CA GLU A 81 -23.95 46.38 -1.44
C GLU A 81 -24.07 47.60 -0.52
N GLY A 82 -24.29 48.78 -1.11
CA GLY A 82 -24.40 50.03 -0.36
C GLY A 82 -23.07 50.75 -0.11
N TYR A 83 -21.97 50.30 -0.73
CA TYR A 83 -20.73 51.08 -0.79
C TYR A 83 -20.87 52.27 -1.75
N GLU A 84 -20.59 53.48 -1.26
CA GLU A 84 -20.62 54.72 -2.03
C GLU A 84 -19.20 55.32 -2.06
N GLY A 85 -18.37 54.81 -2.98
CA GLY A 85 -16.98 55.25 -3.14
C GLY A 85 -16.25 54.50 -4.24
N ASP A 86 -14.98 54.82 -4.40
CA ASP A 86 -14.06 54.14 -5.32
C ASP A 86 -13.27 53.07 -4.56
N VAL A 87 -13.12 51.90 -5.18
CA VAL A 87 -12.21 50.86 -4.72
C VAL A 87 -11.03 50.82 -5.67
N PHE A 88 -9.85 51.14 -5.15
CA PHE A 88 -8.60 51.02 -5.88
C PHE A 88 -8.04 49.62 -5.69
N ILE A 89 -7.51 49.06 -6.77
CA ILE A 89 -6.86 47.76 -6.82
C ILE A 89 -5.47 47.97 -7.37
N ASP A 90 -4.45 47.47 -6.68
CA ASP A 90 -3.06 47.60 -7.11
C ASP A 90 -2.66 46.41 -7.98
N CYS A 91 -2.45 45.25 -7.35
CA CYS A 91 -2.03 44.03 -8.02
C CYS A 91 -2.84 42.83 -7.55
N VAL A 92 -3.04 41.87 -8.46
CA VAL A 92 -3.50 40.52 -8.16
C VAL A 92 -2.32 39.58 -8.38
N GLU A 93 -1.83 38.99 -7.30
CA GLU A 93 -0.74 38.01 -7.32
C GLU A 93 -1.33 36.61 -7.20
N ILE A 94 -0.94 35.72 -8.11
CA ILE A 94 -1.38 34.33 -8.11
C ILE A 94 -0.14 33.45 -7.97
N THR A 95 -0.02 32.77 -6.84
CA THR A 95 1.11 31.92 -6.49
C THR A 95 0.67 30.47 -6.46
N VAL A 96 1.35 29.62 -7.21
CA VAL A 96 1.14 28.17 -7.17
C VAL A 96 1.84 27.62 -5.92
N LEU A 97 1.07 27.18 -4.93
CA LEU A 97 1.58 26.66 -3.65
C LEU A 97 2.12 25.23 -3.75
N GLY A 98 1.63 24.44 -4.72
CA GLY A 98 2.04 23.05 -4.93
C GLY A 98 0.86 22.13 -5.24
N ARG A 99 1.08 20.81 -5.35
CA ARG A 99 -0.04 19.84 -5.40
C ARG A 99 -0.69 19.80 -4.01
N ASN A 100 -2.03 19.82 -3.92
CA ASN A 100 -2.78 19.73 -2.67
C ASN A 100 -2.21 18.64 -1.76
N LYS A 101 -2.14 18.84 -0.44
CA LYS A 101 -1.64 17.83 0.52
C LYS A 101 -2.32 16.47 0.33
N LEU A 102 -3.60 16.45 -0.05
CA LEU A 102 -4.35 15.25 -0.39
C LEU A 102 -3.86 14.60 -1.69
N ALA A 103 -3.48 15.39 -2.69
CA ALA A 103 -2.87 14.89 -3.93
C ALA A 103 -1.41 14.45 -3.74
N GLN A 104 -0.67 15.05 -2.81
CA GLN A 104 0.64 14.56 -2.38
C GLN A 104 0.50 13.26 -1.60
N ALA A 105 -0.48 13.16 -0.70
CA ALA A 105 -0.81 11.93 0.02
C ALA A 105 -1.27 10.84 -0.95
N ALA A 106 -2.13 11.16 -1.92
CA ALA A 106 -2.59 10.24 -2.95
C ALA A 106 -1.46 9.82 -3.89
N ASN A 107 -0.55 10.71 -4.30
CA ASN A 107 0.64 10.33 -5.06
C ASN A 107 1.59 9.47 -4.21
N ARG A 108 1.76 9.77 -2.92
CA ARG A 108 2.55 8.92 -2.01
C ARG A 108 1.90 7.55 -1.83
N LEU A 109 0.57 7.50 -1.73
CA LEU A 109 -0.19 6.26 -1.63
C LEU A 109 -0.16 5.49 -2.96
N GLU A 110 -0.19 6.17 -4.10
CA GLU A 110 -0.11 5.58 -5.44
C GLU A 110 1.32 5.13 -5.77
N GLU A 111 2.35 5.87 -5.34
CA GLU A 111 3.75 5.44 -5.42
C GLU A 111 4.03 4.29 -4.46
N ALA A 112 3.48 4.33 -3.24
CA ALA A 112 3.53 3.21 -2.30
C ALA A 112 2.77 2.00 -2.86
N ALA A 113 1.58 2.18 -3.45
CA ALA A 113 0.82 1.13 -4.10
C ALA A 113 1.49 0.58 -5.36
N LYS A 114 2.27 1.41 -6.08
CA LYS A 114 3.14 0.99 -7.20
C LYS A 114 4.41 0.28 -6.73
N HIS A 115 4.81 0.44 -5.47
CA HIS A 115 5.88 -0.33 -4.83
C HIS A 115 5.33 -1.53 -4.05
N ASP A 116 4.03 -1.58 -3.76
CA ASP A 116 3.25 -2.78 -3.38
C ASP A 116 2.89 -3.61 -4.62
N ILE A 117 3.79 -3.67 -5.59
CA ILE A 117 3.84 -4.83 -6.45
C ILE A 117 4.31 -5.97 -5.53
N ILE A 118 3.42 -6.95 -5.38
CA ILE A 118 3.58 -8.25 -4.74
C ILE A 118 4.66 -9.05 -5.52
N ASP A 119 5.87 -8.49 -5.67
CA ASP A 119 7.03 -9.11 -6.33
C ASP A 119 8.13 -9.44 -5.30
N ASP A 120 8.04 -8.90 -4.08
CA ASP A 120 8.93 -9.23 -2.96
C ASP A 120 8.21 -10.12 -1.93
N VAL A 121 7.33 -11.01 -2.42
CA VAL A 121 6.83 -12.09 -1.57
C VAL A 121 8.01 -13.00 -1.24
N PRO A 122 8.41 -13.12 0.03
CA PRO A 122 9.42 -14.10 0.39
C PRO A 122 8.93 -15.46 -0.09
N SER A 123 9.65 -16.04 -1.04
CA SER A 123 9.36 -17.35 -1.59
C SER A 123 10.66 -18.12 -1.76
N VAL A 124 10.56 -19.44 -1.60
CA VAL A 124 11.69 -20.36 -1.68
C VAL A 124 11.33 -21.43 -2.70
N ASP A 125 12.18 -21.61 -3.71
CA ASP A 125 12.18 -22.80 -4.54
C ASP A 125 12.89 -23.92 -3.77
N LEU A 126 12.13 -24.97 -3.40
CA LEU A 126 12.62 -26.11 -2.65
C LEU A 126 12.70 -27.33 -3.57
N ASP A 127 13.92 -27.86 -3.71
CA ASP A 127 14.19 -29.12 -4.40
C ASP A 127 14.40 -30.25 -3.38
N VAL A 128 13.46 -31.19 -3.30
CA VAL A 128 13.59 -32.43 -2.53
C VAL A 128 14.21 -33.51 -3.43
N ILE A 129 15.52 -33.69 -3.31
CA ILE A 129 16.29 -34.59 -4.17
C ILE A 129 15.97 -36.06 -3.89
N GLY A 130 16.09 -36.48 -2.63
CA GLY A 130 15.98 -37.89 -2.24
C GLY A 130 16.15 -38.10 -0.74
N ALA A 131 16.03 -39.36 -0.32
CA ALA A 131 16.37 -39.81 1.03
C ALA A 131 17.27 -41.04 0.94
N HIS A 132 17.98 -41.34 2.03
CA HIS A 132 18.87 -42.49 2.13
C HIS A 132 18.63 -43.26 3.41
N ASN A 133 18.84 -44.58 3.35
CA ASN A 133 18.69 -45.48 4.50
C ASN A 133 17.34 -45.36 5.22
N LEU A 134 16.23 -45.27 4.47
CA LEU A 134 14.90 -45.32 5.08
C LEU A 134 14.72 -46.62 5.89
N PRO A 135 14.05 -46.58 7.06
CA PRO A 135 13.88 -47.74 7.91
C PRO A 135 13.07 -48.84 7.20
N LEU A 136 13.32 -50.08 7.61
CA LEU A 136 12.46 -51.19 7.25
C LEU A 136 11.09 -51.01 7.93
N LEU A 137 10.02 -51.18 7.14
CA LEU A 137 8.69 -51.32 7.70
C LEU A 137 8.61 -52.55 8.61
N HIS A 138 7.68 -52.53 9.57
CA HIS A 138 7.47 -53.60 10.55
C HIS A 138 7.30 -55.00 9.91
N ASN A 139 6.88 -55.07 8.65
CA ASN A 139 6.66 -56.30 7.90
C ASN A 139 7.88 -56.75 7.04
N GLY A 140 9.03 -56.07 7.15
CA GLY A 140 10.24 -56.38 6.38
C GLY A 140 10.12 -56.12 4.87
N LYS A 141 9.06 -55.44 4.41
CA LYS A 141 8.88 -55.09 3.00
C LYS A 141 9.62 -53.78 2.67
N PRO A 142 10.12 -53.67 1.43
CA PRO A 142 10.61 -52.40 0.91
C PRO A 142 9.52 -51.33 0.94
N CYS A 143 9.89 -50.13 1.36
CA CYS A 143 9.04 -48.95 1.38
C CYS A 143 8.62 -48.57 -0.04
N ASN A 144 7.40 -48.05 -0.20
CA ASN A 144 6.99 -47.36 -1.42
C ASN A 144 6.84 -45.84 -1.14
N PRO A 145 7.96 -45.12 -0.95
CA PRO A 145 7.90 -43.83 -0.29
C PRO A 145 7.51 -42.69 -1.24
N TYR A 146 6.83 -41.69 -0.69
CA TYR A 146 6.60 -40.37 -1.28
C TYR A 146 6.89 -39.27 -0.25
N VAL A 147 7.05 -38.04 -0.72
CA VAL A 147 7.28 -36.87 0.15
C VAL A 147 6.05 -35.97 0.15
N GLU A 148 5.69 -35.48 1.32
CA GLU A 148 4.75 -34.39 1.52
C GLU A 148 5.49 -33.20 2.11
N VAL A 149 5.29 -32.03 1.51
CA VAL A 149 5.83 -30.76 2.01
C VAL A 149 4.67 -29.94 2.55
N LEU A 150 4.83 -29.45 3.78
CA LEU A 150 3.84 -28.64 4.48
C LEU A 150 4.41 -27.27 4.86
N LEU A 151 3.55 -26.28 4.91
CA LEU A 151 3.83 -24.94 5.41
C LEU A 151 2.79 -24.58 6.49
N ASN A 152 3.21 -24.52 7.76
CA ASN A 152 2.32 -24.41 8.93
C ASN A 152 1.16 -25.43 8.89
N ASP A 153 1.51 -26.72 8.81
CA ASP A 153 0.59 -27.87 8.76
C ASP A 153 -0.33 -27.94 7.54
N GLU A 154 -0.19 -27.04 6.57
CA GLU A 154 -0.92 -27.08 5.30
C GLU A 154 -0.08 -27.72 4.20
N VAL A 155 -0.60 -28.78 3.57
CA VAL A 155 0.09 -29.46 2.47
C VAL A 155 0.20 -28.54 1.26
N VAL A 156 1.42 -28.18 0.90
CA VAL A 156 1.72 -27.35 -0.26
C VAL A 156 2.11 -28.18 -1.49
N GLY A 157 2.53 -29.43 -1.28
CA GLY A 157 2.92 -30.30 -2.38
C GLY A 157 3.19 -31.74 -1.94
N THR A 158 2.99 -32.66 -2.88
CA THR A 158 3.25 -34.09 -2.70
C THR A 158 3.99 -34.63 -3.93
N SER A 159 5.04 -35.42 -3.71
CA SER A 159 5.79 -36.06 -4.79
C SER A 159 5.06 -37.28 -5.36
N GLU A 160 5.56 -37.79 -6.48
CA GLU A 160 5.19 -39.13 -6.92
C GLU A 160 5.70 -40.20 -5.94
N GLN A 161 4.99 -41.33 -5.94
CA GLN A 161 5.35 -42.49 -5.14
C GLN A 161 6.38 -43.36 -5.87
N LEU A 162 7.46 -43.72 -5.19
CA LEU A 162 8.47 -44.65 -5.70
C LEU A 162 8.22 -46.06 -5.18
N LYS A 163 8.53 -47.07 -5.98
CA LYS A 163 8.26 -48.48 -5.62
C LYS A 163 9.48 -49.15 -5.03
N LYS A 164 9.32 -49.74 -3.85
CA LYS A 164 10.22 -50.71 -3.23
C LYS A 164 11.68 -50.23 -3.11
N THR A 165 11.90 -49.09 -2.47
CA THR A 165 13.24 -48.51 -2.30
C THR A 165 13.47 -47.97 -0.89
N PHE A 166 14.70 -48.09 -0.39
CA PHE A 166 15.17 -47.45 0.85
C PHE A 166 15.96 -46.17 0.59
N ASP A 167 16.31 -45.93 -0.66
CA ASP A 167 17.08 -44.78 -1.13
C ASP A 167 16.32 -44.10 -2.27
N PRO A 168 15.15 -43.51 -1.99
CA PRO A 168 14.35 -42.84 -3.01
C PRO A 168 15.05 -41.60 -3.56
N VAL A 169 14.88 -41.36 -4.86
CA VAL A 169 15.30 -40.13 -5.55
C VAL A 169 14.08 -39.56 -6.27
N TRP A 170 13.51 -38.50 -5.72
CA TRP A 170 12.30 -37.88 -6.25
C TRP A 170 12.59 -36.75 -7.23
N ASN A 171 13.65 -35.95 -6.99
CA ASN A 171 13.89 -34.68 -7.69
C ASN A 171 12.61 -33.82 -7.76
N TYR A 172 11.93 -33.71 -6.62
CA TYR A 172 10.65 -33.03 -6.51
C TYR A 172 10.85 -31.54 -6.23
N HIS A 173 10.32 -30.68 -7.10
CA HIS A 173 10.36 -29.24 -6.93
C HIS A 173 9.02 -28.72 -6.41
N VAL A 174 9.06 -27.85 -5.41
CA VAL A 174 7.91 -27.10 -4.91
C VAL A 174 8.30 -25.67 -4.57
N LYS A 175 7.42 -24.73 -4.90
CA LYS A 175 7.59 -23.32 -4.54
C LYS A 175 6.82 -23.00 -3.26
N LEU A 176 7.53 -22.55 -2.23
CA LEU A 176 6.94 -22.11 -0.96
C LEU A 176 6.69 -20.61 -1.00
N SER A 177 5.46 -20.18 -0.72
CA SER A 177 5.09 -18.77 -0.62
C SER A 177 4.81 -18.41 0.83
N PHE A 178 5.58 -17.47 1.38
CA PHE A 178 5.42 -17.03 2.77
C PHE A 178 4.51 -15.77 2.90
N LEU A 179 3.73 -15.43 1.86
CA LEU A 179 2.93 -14.20 1.81
C LEU A 179 1.97 -14.05 3.00
N GLU A 180 1.16 -15.08 3.23
CA GLU A 180 0.11 -15.06 4.26
C GLU A 180 0.61 -15.61 5.60
N LYS A 181 1.58 -16.52 5.54
CA LYS A 181 2.06 -17.28 6.69
C LYS A 181 3.24 -16.59 7.41
N GLY A 182 3.98 -15.73 6.69
CA GLY A 182 5.12 -14.96 7.19
C GLY A 182 6.42 -15.75 7.28
N PRO A 183 7.59 -15.08 7.45
CA PRO A 183 8.90 -15.73 7.45
C PRO A 183 9.14 -16.66 8.65
N MET A 184 8.36 -16.54 9.72
CA MET A 184 8.47 -17.41 10.90
C MET A 184 7.67 -18.71 10.76
N SER A 185 7.14 -18.99 9.57
CA SER A 185 6.41 -20.22 9.29
C SER A 185 7.32 -21.44 9.40
N GLU A 186 6.76 -22.56 9.83
CA GLU A 186 7.42 -23.85 9.84
C GLU A 186 7.22 -24.55 8.50
N VAL A 187 8.32 -25.04 7.93
CA VAL A 187 8.32 -25.91 6.76
C VAL A 187 8.59 -27.32 7.24
N GLN A 188 7.65 -28.22 6.97
CA GLN A 188 7.77 -29.62 7.35
C GLN A 188 7.94 -30.45 6.08
N ILE A 189 8.89 -31.38 6.09
CA ILE A 189 9.10 -32.33 5.01
C ILE A 189 8.91 -33.72 5.60
N ARG A 190 7.85 -34.40 5.16
CA ARG A 190 7.46 -35.72 5.64
C ARG A 190 7.70 -36.76 4.56
N VAL A 191 8.28 -37.90 4.93
CA VAL A 191 8.38 -39.08 4.07
C VAL A 191 7.33 -40.08 4.52
N LEU A 192 6.44 -40.48 3.62
CA LEU A 192 5.33 -41.39 3.91
C LEU A 192 5.33 -42.61 2.99
N GLN A 193 4.62 -43.67 3.39
CA GLN A 193 4.32 -44.87 2.60
C GLN A 193 3.06 -44.72 1.73
N ASP A 194 2.77 -45.68 0.83
CA ASP A 194 1.53 -45.69 0.02
C ASP A 194 0.26 -45.56 0.86
N ASP A 195 0.27 -46.16 2.04
CA ASP A 195 -0.88 -46.21 2.94
C ASP A 195 -0.97 -44.99 3.86
N GLY A 196 -0.05 -44.04 3.72
CA GLY A 196 0.03 -42.82 4.51
C GLY A 196 0.77 -42.97 5.84
N GLU A 197 1.40 -44.13 6.11
CA GLU A 197 2.24 -44.29 7.30
C GLU A 197 3.47 -43.38 7.24
N LEU A 198 3.71 -42.61 8.30
CA LEU A 198 4.87 -41.72 8.41
C LEU A 198 6.14 -42.55 8.62
N VAL A 199 7.09 -42.42 7.69
CA VAL A 199 8.43 -43.03 7.79
C VAL A 199 9.35 -42.14 8.61
N GLY A 200 9.18 -40.82 8.47
CA GLY A 200 9.76 -39.83 9.33
C GLY A 200 9.64 -38.43 8.73
N GLU A 201 10.03 -37.44 9.50
CA GLU A 201 9.90 -36.03 9.11
C GLU A 201 11.07 -35.17 9.56
N THR A 202 11.11 -33.95 9.02
CA THR A 202 12.05 -32.92 9.45
C THR A 202 11.38 -31.55 9.35
N HIS A 203 11.84 -30.62 10.19
CA HIS A 203 11.25 -29.31 10.38
C HIS A 203 12.32 -28.24 10.16
N VAL A 204 11.96 -27.20 9.40
CA VAL A 204 12.85 -26.07 9.13
C VAL A 204 12.05 -24.77 9.22
N GLU A 205 12.55 -23.81 9.98
CA GLU A 205 11.93 -22.49 10.05
C GLU A 205 12.15 -21.72 8.74
N GLY A 206 11.10 -21.11 8.21
CA GLY A 206 11.10 -20.39 6.94
C GLY A 206 12.17 -19.30 6.88
N HIS A 207 12.46 -18.63 8.00
CA HIS A 207 13.45 -17.57 8.07
C HIS A 207 14.88 -18.10 7.87
N VAL A 208 15.12 -19.39 8.13
CA VAL A 208 16.39 -20.05 7.84
C VAL A 208 16.52 -20.27 6.33
N LEU A 209 15.44 -20.70 5.67
CA LEU A 209 15.41 -20.93 4.22
C LEU A 209 15.49 -19.62 3.41
N LEU A 210 14.97 -18.53 3.95
CA LEU A 210 14.97 -17.21 3.30
C LEU A 210 16.31 -16.47 3.39
N ARG A 211 17.32 -17.00 4.12
CA ARG A 211 18.64 -16.37 4.24
C ARG A 211 19.59 -16.90 3.15
N PRO A 212 20.18 -16.02 2.32
CA PRO A 212 21.26 -16.44 1.43
C PRO A 212 22.52 -16.80 2.22
N PRO A 213 23.39 -17.68 1.69
CA PRO A 213 23.19 -18.48 0.49
C PRO A 213 22.25 -19.67 0.73
N SER A 214 21.38 -19.95 -0.24
CA SER A 214 20.51 -21.13 -0.27
C SER A 214 21.40 -22.37 -0.31
N ASN A 215 21.55 -23.04 0.83
CA ASN A 215 22.46 -24.18 0.98
C ASN A 215 21.75 -25.49 0.64
N ILE A 216 22.50 -26.44 0.09
CA ILE A 216 22.11 -27.86 0.08
C ILE A 216 22.18 -28.32 1.54
N LEU A 217 21.04 -28.68 2.13
CA LEU A 217 20.95 -29.17 3.50
C LEU A 217 20.62 -30.67 3.49
N TRP A 218 21.48 -31.46 4.13
CA TRP A 218 21.13 -32.82 4.54
C TRP A 218 20.44 -32.73 5.89
N LEU A 219 19.14 -32.96 5.91
CA LEU A 219 18.34 -32.91 7.13
C LEU A 219 18.19 -34.32 7.68
N GLY A 220 18.45 -34.48 8.98
CA GLY A 220 18.10 -35.71 9.68
C GLY A 220 16.59 -35.87 9.70
N ILE A 221 16.12 -37.08 9.40
CA ILE A 221 14.72 -37.45 9.55
C ILE A 221 14.56 -38.00 10.96
N GLU A 222 13.76 -37.33 11.78
CA GLU A 222 13.39 -37.83 13.10
C GLU A 222 12.19 -38.77 12.94
N ARG A 223 12.24 -39.90 13.65
CA ARG A 223 11.11 -40.81 13.71
C ARG A 223 10.11 -40.22 14.69
N ALA A 224 8.85 -40.11 14.31
CA ALA A 224 7.79 -39.79 15.27
C ALA A 224 7.90 -40.80 16.42
N GLU A 225 8.09 -40.29 17.64
CA GLU A 225 8.23 -41.12 18.82
C GLU A 225 7.03 -42.08 18.87
N ASP A 226 7.31 -43.37 19.01
CA ASP A 226 6.28 -44.34 19.36
C ASP A 226 5.71 -43.86 20.70
N GLU A 227 4.51 -43.28 20.72
CA GLU A 227 3.78 -43.05 21.95
C GLU A 227 3.67 -44.41 22.65
N ASP A 228 4.50 -44.59 23.67
CA ASP A 228 4.52 -45.75 24.53
C ASP A 228 3.07 -45.99 25.00
N LYS A 229 2.45 -47.01 24.42
CA LYS A 229 1.23 -47.58 24.98
C LYS A 229 1.64 -48.14 26.34
N GLU A 230 1.36 -47.40 27.40
CA GLU A 230 1.22 -47.95 28.74
C GLU A 230 0.21 -49.11 28.64
N GLU A 231 0.73 -50.33 28.53
CA GLU A 231 -0.02 -51.54 28.81
C GLU A 231 -0.27 -51.56 30.33
N ASP A 232 -1.45 -51.08 30.74
CA ASP A 232 -2.00 -51.38 32.05
C ASP A 232 -2.14 -52.90 32.19
N ALA A 233 -1.24 -53.49 32.98
CA ALA A 233 -1.29 -54.87 33.49
C ALA A 233 -1.92 -54.93 34.89
#